data_AF-X1NXD1-F1
#
_entry.id   AF-X1NXD1-F1
#
_cell.length_a   1.000
_cell.length_b   1.000
_cell.length_c   1.000
_cell.angle_alpha   90.00
_cell.angle_beta   90.00
_cell.angle_gamma   90.00
#
_symmetry.space_group_name_H-M   'P 1'
#
loop_
_entity.id
_entity.type
_entity.pdbx_description
1 polymer ?
#
loop_
_entity_poly.entity_id
_entity_poly.type
_entity_poly.pdbx_seq_one_letter_code
_entity_poly.pdbx_strand_id
1 'polypeptide(L)'
;AIRETGKFSPYEYYSLGIGEESGRQIDVLNEIAHFYSRRIKQKRQLTGAMTYPLVVLSTAIIVVYFMLSFIVPLFEDVFVRFDGDLPAITKKIISLSEFLKANILTILLVGLGLAGLLFAVKRKNWYRSFSSNLLLRVPQFRGIIRKVYLARF
;
A
#
# COMPACT_ATOMS: atom_id res chain seq x y z
N ALA A 1 -2.87 7.48 -35.46
CA ALA A 1 -3.83 7.91 -34.41
C ALA A 1 -3.82 7.01 -33.18
N ILE A 2 -4.54 5.87 -33.12
CA ILE A 2 -4.72 5.10 -31.86
C ILE A 2 -3.38 4.54 -31.30
N ARG A 3 -2.52 3.99 -32.17
CA ARG A 3 -1.20 3.44 -31.79
C ARG A 3 -0.22 4.48 -31.25
N GLU A 4 -0.37 5.75 -31.61
CA GLU A 4 0.56 6.83 -31.22
C GLU A 4 0.29 7.38 -29.83
N THR A 5 -0.90 7.14 -29.26
CA THR A 5 -1.27 7.68 -27.94
C THR A 5 -0.60 6.96 -26.76
N GLY A 6 -0.07 5.74 -26.97
CA GLY A 6 0.53 4.91 -25.92
C GLY A 6 -0.43 4.48 -24.79
N LYS A 7 -1.71 4.85 -24.86
CA LYS A 7 -2.74 4.54 -23.84
C LYS A 7 -3.42 3.20 -24.09
N PHE A 8 -3.40 2.72 -25.33
CA PHE A 8 -4.00 1.46 -25.74
C PHE A 8 -2.93 0.38 -25.84
N SER A 9 -3.25 -0.81 -25.34
CA SER A 9 -2.34 -1.95 -25.45
C SER A 9 -2.28 -2.45 -26.90
N PRO A 10 -1.18 -3.13 -27.30
CA PRO A 10 -1.10 -3.75 -28.62
C PRO A 10 -2.28 -4.67 -28.93
N TYR A 11 -2.78 -5.39 -27.92
CA TYR A 11 -3.95 -6.27 -28.04
C TYR A 11 -5.20 -5.51 -28.47
N GLU A 12 -5.46 -4.34 -27.88
CA GLU A 12 -6.64 -3.53 -28.20
C GLU A 12 -6.58 -2.96 -29.62
N TYR A 13 -5.38 -2.53 -30.05
CA TYR A 13 -5.14 -2.05 -31.40
C TYR A 13 -5.39 -3.15 -32.45
N TYR A 14 -4.80 -4.34 -32.27
CA TYR A 14 -4.99 -5.44 -33.22
C TYR A 14 -6.42 -5.98 -33.22
N SER A 15 -7.08 -6.05 -32.05
CA SER A 15 -8.48 -6.48 -31.97
C SER A 15 -9.41 -5.55 -32.74
N LEU A 16 -9.18 -4.24 -32.65
CA LEU A 16 -9.91 -3.22 -33.42
C LEU A 16 -9.71 -3.39 -34.93
N GLY A 17 -8.46 -3.61 -35.38
CA GLY A 17 -8.16 -3.84 -36.79
C GLY A 17 -8.83 -5.10 -37.35
N ILE A 18 -8.81 -6.20 -36.60
CA ILE A 18 -9.51 -7.44 -36.97
C ILE A 18 -11.03 -7.20 -37.04
N GLY A 19 -11.58 -6.44 -36.08
CA GLY A 19 -12.99 -6.08 -36.07
C GLY A 19 -13.40 -5.19 -37.25
N GLU A 20 -12.52 -4.30 -37.70
CA GLU A 20 -12.74 -3.48 -38.91
C GLU A 20 -12.73 -4.34 -40.18
N GLU A 21 -11.72 -5.21 -40.34
CA GLU A 21 -11.62 -6.11 -41.51
C GLU A 21 -12.78 -7.11 -41.57
N SER A 22 -13.26 -7.59 -40.42
CA SER A 22 -14.37 -8.54 -40.35
C SER A 22 -15.75 -7.87 -40.34
N GLY A 23 -15.84 -6.54 -40.33
CA GLY A 23 -17.10 -5.79 -40.19
C GLY A 23 -17.80 -5.93 -38.82
N ARG A 24 -17.08 -6.40 -37.79
CA ARG A 24 -17.59 -6.65 -36.42
C ARG A 24 -17.03 -5.66 -35.39
N GLN A 25 -16.70 -4.45 -35.84
CA GLN A 25 -16.08 -3.43 -35.01
C GLN A 25 -16.89 -3.12 -33.74
N ILE A 26 -18.22 -3.07 -33.84
CA ILE A 26 -19.12 -2.81 -32.71
C ILE A 26 -18.97 -3.89 -31.63
N ASP A 27 -18.90 -5.17 -32.02
CA ASP A 27 -18.76 -6.29 -31.10
C ASP A 27 -17.43 -6.19 -30.32
N VAL A 28 -16.33 -5.90 -31.03
CA VAL A 28 -15.01 -5.73 -30.42
C VAL A 28 -14.98 -4.53 -29.46
N LEU A 29 -15.60 -3.42 -29.85
CA LEU A 29 -15.65 -2.22 -29.02
C LEU A 29 -16.43 -2.48 -27.72
N ASN A 30 -17.54 -3.23 -27.80
CA ASN A 30 -18.33 -3.63 -26.64
C ASN A 30 -17.54 -4.54 -25.70
N GLU A 31 -16.76 -5.48 -26.23
CA GLU A 31 -15.93 -6.37 -25.41
C GLU A 31 -14.84 -5.58 -24.65
N ILE A 32 -14.17 -4.64 -25.33
CA ILE A 32 -13.20 -3.74 -24.69
C ILE A 32 -13.88 -2.88 -23.62
N ALA A 33 -15.07 -2.34 -23.89
CA ALA A 33 -15.83 -1.55 -22.92
C ALA A 33 -16.20 -2.37 -21.67
N HIS A 34 -16.66 -3.61 -21.85
CA HIS A 34 -16.95 -4.53 -20.75
C HIS A 34 -15.70 -4.88 -19.94
N PHE A 35 -14.58 -5.14 -20.59
CA PHE A 35 -13.30 -5.39 -19.93
C PHE A 35 -12.89 -4.22 -19.03
N TYR A 36 -12.90 -3.00 -19.54
CA TYR A 36 -12.55 -1.80 -18.76
C TYR A 36 -13.54 -1.54 -17.62
N SER A 37 -14.83 -1.72 -17.86
CA SER A 37 -15.87 -1.60 -16.82
C SER A 37 -15.62 -2.55 -15.65
N ARG A 38 -15.34 -3.84 -15.94
CA ARG A 38 -14.97 -4.84 -14.92
C ARG A 38 -13.70 -4.45 -14.18
N ARG A 39 -12.68 -4.00 -14.90
CA ARG A 39 -11.39 -3.57 -14.32
C ARG A 39 -11.55 -2.37 -13.38
N ILE A 40 -12.35 -1.38 -13.77
CA ILE A 40 -12.67 -0.20 -12.94
C ILE A 40 -13.45 -0.62 -11.69
N LYS A 41 -14.45 -1.49 -11.83
CA LYS A 41 -15.23 -2.00 -10.70
C LYS A 41 -14.36 -2.74 -9.69
N GLN A 42 -13.47 -3.62 -10.15
CA GLN A 42 -12.52 -4.33 -9.31
C GLN A 42 -11.56 -3.36 -8.60
N LYS A 43 -11.00 -2.40 -9.34
CA LYS A 43 -10.12 -1.38 -8.76
C LYS A 43 -10.84 -0.57 -7.68
N ARG A 44 -12.09 -0.16 -7.93
CA ARG A 44 -12.90 0.60 -6.96
C ARG A 44 -13.20 -0.22 -5.71
N GLN A 45 -13.55 -1.50 -5.84
CA GLN A 45 -13.77 -2.39 -4.70
C GLN A 45 -12.50 -2.57 -3.87
N LEU A 46 -11.35 -2.78 -4.52
CA LEU A 46 -10.07 -2.93 -3.84
C LEU A 46 -9.65 -1.65 -3.11
N THR A 47 -9.73 -0.49 -3.79
CA THR A 47 -9.42 0.79 -3.17
C THR A 47 -10.35 1.05 -1.99
N GLY A 48 -11.67 0.84 -2.15
CA GLY A 48 -12.64 1.04 -1.07
C GLY A 48 -12.39 0.17 0.16
N ALA A 49 -12.07 -1.12 -0.03
CA ALA A 49 -11.79 -2.03 1.07
C ALA A 49 -10.50 -1.69 1.84
N MET A 50 -9.52 -1.06 1.19
CA MET A 50 -8.24 -0.67 1.80
C MET A 50 -8.28 0.71 2.44
N THR A 51 -9.18 1.61 2.00
CA THR A 51 -9.27 2.98 2.54
C THR A 51 -9.53 2.97 4.05
N TYR A 52 -10.51 2.19 4.52
CA TYR A 52 -10.86 2.19 5.95
C TYR A 52 -9.72 1.69 6.86
N PRO A 53 -9.10 0.52 6.61
CA PRO A 53 -7.94 0.07 7.38
C PRO A 53 -6.78 1.08 7.38
N LEU A 54 -6.52 1.73 6.25
CA LEU A 54 -5.39 2.64 6.11
C LEU A 54 -5.59 3.94 6.89
N VAL A 55 -6.82 4.47 6.90
CA VAL A 55 -7.19 5.65 7.71
C VAL A 55 -7.11 5.32 9.20
N VAL A 56 -7.70 4.21 9.65
CA VAL A 56 -7.68 3.85 11.08
C VAL A 56 -6.25 3.59 11.56
N LEU A 57 -5.44 2.88 10.77
CA LEU A 57 -4.05 2.58 11.12
C LEU A 57 -3.21 3.86 11.16
N SER A 58 -3.38 4.78 10.21
CA SER A 58 -2.64 6.04 10.20
C SER A 58 -3.02 6.91 11.41
N THR A 59 -4.31 7.00 11.75
CA THR A 59 -4.77 7.70 12.95
C THR A 59 -4.20 7.07 14.22
N ALA A 60 -4.23 5.74 14.33
CA ALA A 60 -3.68 5.04 15.49
C ALA A 60 -2.18 5.32 15.69
N ILE A 61 -1.39 5.28 14.60
CA ILE A 61 0.05 5.60 14.65
C ILE A 61 0.26 7.04 15.12
N ILE A 62 -0.51 8.00 14.59
CA ILE A 62 -0.42 9.41 14.99
C ILE A 62 -0.72 9.57 16.49
N VAL A 63 -1.79 8.94 16.97
CA VAL A 63 -2.19 9.01 18.39
C VAL A 63 -1.12 8.40 19.29
N VAL A 64 -0.63 7.21 18.98
CA VAL A 64 0.42 6.54 19.78
C VAL A 64 1.70 7.38 19.79
N TYR A 65 2.11 7.92 18.63
CA TYR A 65 3.26 8.80 18.54
C TYR A 65 3.10 10.05 19.42
N PHE A 66 1.93 10.68 19.37
CA PHE A 66 1.61 11.84 20.20
C PHE A 66 1.65 11.49 21.70
N MET A 67 1.07 10.35 22.10
CA MET A 67 1.10 9.90 23.49
C MET A 67 2.54 9.69 23.97
N LEU A 68 3.36 8.99 23.19
CA LEU A 68 4.76 8.75 23.56
C LEU A 68 5.54 10.06 23.64
N SER A 69 5.35 10.96 22.67
CA SER A 69 6.14 12.19 22.62
C SER A 69 5.75 13.23 23.66
N PHE A 70 4.49 13.35 24.03
CA PHE A 70 4.03 14.44 24.90
C PHE A 70 3.50 13.94 26.24
N ILE A 71 2.73 12.86 26.25
CA ILE A 71 2.09 12.37 27.47
C ILE A 71 3.07 11.62 28.37
N VAL A 72 3.91 10.74 27.81
CA VAL A 72 4.87 9.96 28.62
C VAL A 72 5.87 10.86 29.39
N PRO A 73 6.51 11.88 28.78
CA PRO A 73 7.41 12.78 29.51
C PRO A 73 6.69 13.56 30.61
N LEU A 74 5.42 13.94 30.38
CA LEU A 74 4.62 14.62 31.39
C LEU A 74 4.43 13.75 32.64
N PHE A 75 4.23 12.44 32.46
CA PHE A 75 4.14 11.51 33.59
C PHE A 75 5.48 11.31 34.29
N GLU A 76 6.60 11.29 33.55
CA GLU A 76 7.94 11.22 34.14
C GLU A 76 8.19 12.37 35.11
N ASP A 77 7.91 13.61 34.69
CA ASP A 77 8.05 14.81 35.54
C ASP A 77 7.23 14.73 36.82
N VAL A 78 6.07 14.06 36.77
CA VAL A 78 5.21 13.85 37.95
C VAL A 78 5.84 12.81 38.88
N PHE A 79 6.30 11.67 38.36
CA PHE A 79 6.90 10.60 39.17
C PHE A 79 8.18 11.04 39.89
N VAL A 80 9.03 11.83 39.23
CA VAL A 80 10.27 12.37 39.82
C VAL A 80 9.97 13.29 41.01
N ARG A 81 8.84 14.01 41.00
CA ARG A 81 8.43 14.89 42.11
C ARG A 81 7.91 14.15 43.34
N PHE A 82 7.56 12.88 43.22
CA PHE A 82 7.06 12.05 44.33
C PHE A 82 8.16 11.20 44.99
N ASP A 83 9.44 11.47 44.71
CA ASP A 83 10.61 10.71 45.22
C ASP A 83 10.53 9.20 44.90
N GLY A 84 9.77 8.85 43.86
CA GLY A 84 9.54 7.48 43.43
C GLY A 84 10.42 7.13 42.25
N ASP A 85 11.23 6.09 42.39
CA ASP A 85 11.98 5.52 41.28
C ASP A 85 11.03 5.03 40.18
N LEU A 86 11.23 5.49 38.94
CA LEU A 86 10.42 5.00 37.82
C LEU A 86 10.64 3.49 37.62
N PRO A 87 9.56 2.70 37.48
CA PRO A 87 9.66 1.29 37.13
C PRO A 87 10.47 1.08 35.85
N ALA A 88 11.23 -0.02 35.78
CA ALA A 88 12.14 -0.31 34.66
C ALA A 88 11.44 -0.35 33.29
N ILE A 89 10.15 -0.69 33.25
CA ILE A 89 9.33 -0.71 32.03
C ILE A 89 9.10 0.73 31.52
N THR A 90 8.82 1.68 32.41
CA THR A 90 8.59 3.09 32.05
C THR A 90 9.88 3.75 31.55
N LYS A 91 11.02 3.47 32.19
CA LYS A 91 12.34 3.94 31.73
C LYS A 91 12.66 3.48 30.29
N LYS A 92 12.30 2.23 29.94
CA LYS A 92 12.45 1.72 28.56
C LYS A 92 11.54 2.46 27.57
N ILE A 93 10.29 2.76 27.95
CA ILE A 93 9.36 3.49 27.08
C ILE A 93 9.84 4.93 26.84
N ILE A 94 10.38 5.59 27.87
CA ILE A 94 10.96 6.93 27.77
C ILE A 94 12.16 6.92 26.81
N SER A 95 13.09 5.97 26.97
CA SER A 95 14.23 5.84 26.06
C SER A 95 13.83 5.61 24.59
N LEU A 96 12.75 4.86 24.36
CA LEU A 96 12.21 4.64 23.02
C LEU A 96 11.60 5.93 22.45
N SER A 97 10.88 6.70 23.29
CA SER A 97 10.33 7.99 22.90
C SER A 97 11.41 9.01 22.57
N GLU A 98 12.48 9.08 23.36
CA GLU A 98 13.62 9.96 23.08
C GLU A 98 14.33 9.57 21.78
N PHE A 99 14.52 8.27 21.54
CA PHE A 99 15.07 7.78 20.27
C PHE A 99 14.20 8.18 19.07
N LEU A 100 12.87 8.05 19.20
CA LEU A 100 11.89 8.46 18.19
C LEU A 100 11.94 9.97 17.89
N LYS A 101 12.05 10.81 18.93
CA LYS A 101 12.18 12.27 18.78
C LYS A 101 13.51 12.68 18.16
N ALA A 102 14.62 12.13 18.65
CA ALA A 102 15.96 12.50 18.22
C ALA A 102 16.26 12.08 16.76
N ASN A 103 15.64 11.00 16.27
CA ASN A 103 15.91 10.45 14.94
C ASN A 103 14.78 10.66 13.95
N ILE A 104 13.90 11.65 14.15
CA ILE A 104 12.72 11.79 13.30
C ILE A 104 13.07 12.07 11.84
N LEU A 105 14.12 12.86 11.59
CA LEU A 105 14.66 13.14 10.26
C LEU A 105 15.26 11.87 9.63
N THR A 106 15.96 11.06 10.43
CA THR A 106 16.56 9.79 9.99
C THR A 106 15.48 8.76 9.67
N ILE A 107 14.42 8.66 10.47
CA ILE A 107 13.25 7.79 10.22
C ILE A 107 12.51 8.24 8.95
N LEU A 108 12.36 9.55 8.74
CA LEU A 108 11.72 10.10 7.55
C LEU A 108 12.56 9.83 6.28
N LEU A 109 13.89 9.99 6.36
CA LEU A 109 14.81 9.70 5.26
C LEU A 109 14.88 8.21 4.93
N VAL A 110 14.91 7.35 5.94
CA VAL A 110 14.86 5.88 5.76
C VAL A 110 13.49 5.48 5.21
N GLY A 111 12.40 6.09 5.67
CA GLY A 111 11.05 5.86 5.16
C GLY A 111 10.88 6.28 3.71
N LEU A 112 11.37 7.47 3.32
CA LEU A 112 11.41 7.95 1.94
C LEU A 112 12.34 7.11 1.07
N GLY A 113 13.50 6.69 1.60
CA GLY A 113 14.43 5.79 0.94
C GLY A 113 13.82 4.42 0.69
N LEU A 114 13.14 3.83 1.67
CA LEU A 114 12.38 2.59 1.54
C LEU A 114 11.21 2.75 0.57
N ALA A 115 10.46 3.84 0.64
CA ALA A 115 9.37 4.11 -0.30
C ALA A 115 9.89 4.26 -1.74
N GLY A 116 11.01 4.97 -1.92
CA GLY A 116 11.72 5.11 -3.19
C GLY A 116 12.26 3.78 -3.71
N LEU A 117 12.87 2.96 -2.84
CA LEU A 117 13.32 1.60 -3.15
C LEU A 117 12.14 0.71 -3.54
N LEU A 118 11.04 0.71 -2.79
CA LEU A 118 9.84 -0.05 -3.12
C LEU A 118 9.24 0.44 -4.45
N PHE A 119 9.27 1.73 -4.73
CA PHE A 119 8.80 2.29 -6.01
C PHE A 119 9.71 1.88 -7.18
N ALA A 120 11.03 1.88 -6.98
CA ALA A 120 12.02 1.45 -7.96
C ALA A 120 11.97 -0.06 -8.20
N VAL A 121 11.82 -0.85 -7.13
CA VAL A 121 11.71 -2.31 -7.16
C VAL A 121 10.39 -2.74 -7.81
N LYS A 122 9.27 -2.01 -7.60
CA LYS A 122 8.01 -2.22 -8.34
C LYS A 122 8.14 -2.05 -9.86
N ARG A 123 9.14 -1.30 -10.36
CA ARG A 123 9.41 -1.19 -11.80
C ARG A 123 10.22 -2.37 -12.36
N LYS A 124 10.88 -3.16 -11.51
CA LYS A 124 11.75 -4.27 -11.93
C LYS A 124 10.98 -5.59 -11.87
N ASN A 125 11.02 -6.38 -12.95
CA ASN A 125 10.30 -7.67 -13.09
C ASN A 125 10.57 -8.69 -11.96
N TRP A 126 11.67 -8.55 -11.23
CA TRP A 126 12.04 -9.40 -10.09
C TRP A 126 11.11 -9.27 -8.86
N TYR A 127 10.51 -8.10 -8.63
CA TYR A 127 9.51 -7.90 -7.55
C TYR A 127 8.28 -8.80 -7.72
N ARG A 128 7.95 -9.13 -8.98
CA ARG A 128 6.84 -10.03 -9.32
C ARG A 128 7.09 -11.46 -8.84
N SER A 129 8.35 -11.88 -8.72
CA SER A 129 8.76 -13.23 -8.31
C SER A 129 9.12 -13.35 -6.82
N PHE A 130 9.49 -12.25 -6.15
CA PHE A 130 9.73 -12.25 -4.70
C PHE A 130 8.43 -12.02 -3.92
N SER A 131 7.56 -11.13 -4.41
CA SER A 131 6.25 -10.88 -3.80
C SER A 131 5.35 -12.12 -3.83
N SER A 132 5.47 -12.98 -4.84
CA SER A 132 4.76 -14.27 -4.87
C SER A 132 5.14 -15.18 -3.71
N ASN A 133 6.41 -15.26 -3.30
CA ASN A 133 6.81 -16.11 -2.17
C ASN A 133 6.51 -15.49 -0.80
N LEU A 134 6.63 -14.16 -0.65
CA LEU A 134 6.37 -13.50 0.65
C LEU A 134 4.86 -13.33 0.93
N LEU A 135 4.05 -12.98 -0.08
CA LEU A 135 2.59 -12.86 0.09
C LEU A 135 1.90 -14.21 0.37
N LEU A 136 2.49 -15.33 -0.04
CA LEU A 136 1.94 -16.67 0.23
C LEU A 136 2.10 -17.13 1.68
N ARG A 137 2.91 -16.45 2.50
CA ARG A 137 3.13 -16.79 3.91
C ARG A 137 2.22 -16.04 4.89
N VAL A 138 1.49 -15.02 4.43
CA VAL A 138 0.59 -14.26 5.30
C VAL A 138 -0.84 -14.82 5.17
N PRO A 139 -1.34 -15.59 6.16
CA PRO A 139 -2.60 -16.32 6.05
C PRO A 139 -3.82 -15.44 5.81
N GLN A 140 -3.81 -14.17 6.25
CA GLN A 140 -4.92 -13.22 6.07
C GLN A 140 -5.11 -12.72 4.63
N PHE A 141 -4.09 -12.71 3.79
CA PHE A 141 -4.21 -12.25 2.38
C PHE A 141 -4.51 -13.40 1.39
N ARG A 142 -4.55 -14.65 1.88
CA ARG A 142 -4.65 -15.88 1.05
C ARG A 142 -5.95 -15.93 0.20
N GLY A 143 -7.06 -15.45 0.75
CA GLY A 143 -8.36 -15.44 0.06
C GLY A 143 -8.45 -14.44 -1.09
N ILE A 144 -7.83 -13.26 -0.95
CA ILE A 144 -7.84 -12.21 -1.97
C ILE A 144 -6.94 -12.61 -3.14
N ILE A 145 -5.75 -13.12 -2.85
CA ILE A 145 -4.78 -13.56 -3.87
C ILE A 145 -5.35 -14.72 -4.71
N ARG A 146 -6.01 -15.69 -4.06
CA ARG A 146 -6.62 -16.84 -4.75
C ARG A 146 -7.72 -16.41 -5.71
N LYS A 147 -8.58 -15.46 -5.29
CA LYS A 147 -9.63 -14.89 -6.16
C LYS A 147 -9.05 -14.10 -7.34
N VAL A 148 -7.94 -13.39 -7.14
CA VAL A 148 -7.26 -12.62 -8.21
C VAL A 148 -6.57 -13.54 -9.21
N TYR A 149 -5.95 -14.64 -8.77
CA TYR A 149 -5.30 -15.60 -9.67
C TYR A 149 -6.30 -16.46 -10.45
N LEU A 150 -7.40 -16.89 -9.81
CA LEU A 150 -8.46 -17.66 -10.47
C LEU A 150 -9.32 -16.83 -11.44
N ALA A 151 -9.30 -15.50 -11.34
CA ALA A 151 -9.94 -14.62 -12.32
C ALA A 151 -9.04 -14.29 -13.52
N ARG A 152 -7.81 -14.78 -13.52
CA ARG A 152 -6.78 -14.52 -14.53
C ARG A 152 -6.60 -15.66 -15.53
N PHE A 153 -7.30 -16.77 -15.30
CA PHE A 153 -7.48 -17.95 -16.14
C PHE A 153 -8.97 -18.30 -16.14
#